data_AF-A0A527U3Z8-F1
#
_entry.id   AF-A0A527U3Z8-F1
#
_cell.length_a   1.000
_cell.length_b   1.000
_cell.length_c   1.000
_cell.angle_alpha   90.00
_cell.angle_beta   90.00
_cell.angle_gamma   90.00
#
_symmetry.space_group_name_H-M   'P 1'
#
loop_
_entity.id
_entity.type
_entity.pdbx_description
1 polymer ?
#
loop_
_entity_poly.entity_id
_entity_poly.type
_entity_poly.pdbx_seq_one_letter_code
_entity_poly.pdbx_strand_id
1 'polypeptide(L)' 'MAALKKVLDWRAKRAASSITVDGFTAKGEAVKITGIPVIAAGKKGKGPIVTDKAGTRFELVSS' A
#
# COMPACT_ATOMS: atom_id res chain seq x y z
N MET A 1 11.36 13.32 8.19
CA MET A 1 10.12 12.51 8.10
C MET A 1 9.96 12.09 6.65
N ALA A 2 10.26 10.83 6.30
CA ALA A 2 10.22 10.39 4.91
C ALA A 2 8.77 10.41 4.38
N ALA A 3 8.56 10.98 3.19
CA ALA A 3 7.24 11.00 2.56
C ALA A 3 6.78 9.56 2.29
N LEU A 4 5.54 9.21 2.68
CA LEU A 4 4.95 7.91 2.33
C LEU A 4 4.80 7.81 0.81
N LYS A 5 5.20 6.67 0.24
CA LYS A 5 5.00 6.40 -1.18
C LYS A 5 3.52 6.12 -1.43
N LYS A 6 2.92 6.81 -2.40
CA LYS A 6 1.50 6.63 -2.75
C LYS A 6 1.33 5.53 -3.78
N VAL A 7 0.31 4.70 -3.59
CA VAL A 7 -0.12 3.65 -4.52
C VAL A 7 -1.53 3.98 -4.99
N LEU A 8 -1.66 4.24 -6.29
CA LEU A 8 -2.90 4.52 -7.01
C LEU A 8 -3.53 3.24 -7.54
N ASP A 9 -4.85 3.26 -7.76
CA ASP A 9 -5.65 2.15 -8.33
C ASP A 9 -5.30 0.77 -7.76
N TRP A 10 -5.11 0.75 -6.44
CA TRP A 10 -4.60 -0.40 -5.75
C TRP A 10 -5.66 -1.48 -5.58
N ARG A 11 -5.22 -2.73 -5.56
CA ARG A 11 -6.02 -3.92 -5.27
C ARG A 11 -5.29 -4.76 -4.25
N ALA A 12 -5.97 -5.10 -3.16
CA ALA A 12 -5.46 -6.03 -2.17
C ALA A 12 -5.98 -7.44 -2.44
N LYS A 13 -5.08 -8.42 -2.42
CA LYS A 13 -5.41 -9.85 -2.45
C LYS A 13 -4.77 -10.53 -1.25
N ARG A 14 -5.54 -11.38 -0.56
CA ARG A 14 -4.99 -12.23 0.49
C ARG A 14 -4.27 -13.43 -0.13
N ALA A 15 -3.04 -13.67 0.28
CA ALA A 15 -2.24 -14.84 -0.09
C ALA A 15 -1.82 -15.55 1.21
N ALA A 16 -2.51 -16.65 1.52
CA ALA A 16 -2.38 -17.40 2.77
C ALA A 16 -2.51 -16.50 4.01
N SER A 17 -1.42 -16.32 4.76
CA SER A 17 -1.35 -15.54 6.01
C SER A 17 -0.97 -14.07 5.81
N SER A 18 -0.82 -13.61 4.56
CA SER A 18 -0.41 -12.23 4.25
C SER A 18 -1.27 -11.58 3.19
N ILE A 19 -1.15 -10.27 3.07
CA ILE A 19 -1.81 -9.47 2.05
C ILE A 19 -0.76 -9.08 0.99
N THR A 20 -1.14 -9.19 -0.26
CA THR A 20 -0.43 -8.62 -1.40
C THR A 20 -1.25 -7.44 -1.91
N VAL A 21 -0.61 -6.32 -2.19
CA VAL A 21 -1.23 -5.16 -2.82
C VAL A 21 -0.56 -4.91 -4.15
N ASP A 22 -1.34 -4.94 -5.22
CA ASP A 22 -0.92 -4.55 -6.57
C ASP A 22 -1.51 -3.16 -6.86
N GLY A 23 -0.81 -2.29 -7.57
CA GLY A 23 -1.31 -0.97 -7.95
C GLY A 23 -0.30 -0.21 -8.80
N PHE A 24 -0.42 1.12 -8.85
CA PHE A 24 0.46 1.98 -9.63
C PHE A 24 1.11 3.07 -8.78
N THR A 25 2.33 3.49 -9.13
CA THR A 25 2.95 4.68 -8.54
C THR A 25 2.34 5.94 -9.13
N ALA A 26 2.63 7.11 -8.54
CA ALA A 26 2.25 8.40 -9.11
C ALA A 26 2.82 8.66 -10.53
N LYS A 27 3.81 7.87 -10.97
CA LYS A 27 4.40 7.92 -12.31
C LYS A 27 3.75 6.94 -13.29
N GLY A 28 2.73 6.19 -12.86
CA GLY A 28 2.07 5.15 -13.67
C GLY A 28 2.82 3.83 -13.73
N GLU A 29 3.86 3.63 -12.92
CA GLU A 29 4.61 2.37 -12.88
C GLU A 29 3.86 1.33 -12.03
N ALA A 30 3.76 0.10 -12.51
CA ALA A 30 3.16 -0.97 -11.74
C ALA A 30 4.01 -1.28 -10.49
N VAL A 31 3.36 -1.35 -9.32
CA VAL A 31 3.98 -1.71 -8.05
C VAL A 31 3.25 -2.88 -7.42
N LYS A 32 4.03 -3.82 -6.89
CA LYS A 32 3.53 -4.99 -6.17
C LYS A 32 4.18 -5.06 -4.80
N ILE A 33 3.37 -4.95 -3.76
CA ILE A 33 3.77 -4.99 -2.35
C ILE A 33 3.32 -6.33 -1.78
N THR A 34 4.27 -7.15 -1.34
CA THR A 34 3.97 -8.49 -0.82
C THR A 34 4.25 -8.58 0.68
N GLY A 35 3.62 -9.54 1.34
CA GLY A 35 3.91 -9.85 2.74
C GLY A 35 3.38 -8.82 3.73
N ILE A 36 2.35 -8.05 3.37
CA ILE A 36 1.72 -7.09 4.25
C ILE A 36 0.95 -7.85 5.36
N PRO A 37 1.24 -7.61 6.64
CA PRO A 37 0.53 -8.29 7.74
C PRO A 37 -0.86 -7.69 7.98
N VAL A 38 -1.00 -6.36 7.80
CA VAL A 38 -2.23 -5.62 8.06
C VAL A 38 -2.33 -4.39 7.18
N ILE A 39 -3.56 -4.03 6.78
CA ILE A 39 -3.87 -2.73 6.18
C ILE A 39 -4.41 -1.85 7.31
N ALA A 40 -3.67 -0.81 7.67
CA ALA A 40 -4.10 0.14 8.68
C ALA A 40 -5.03 1.19 8.07
N ALA A 41 -6.14 1.51 8.73
CA ALA A 41 -6.98 2.63 8.31
C ALA A 41 -6.19 3.95 8.32
N GLY A 42 -6.37 4.76 7.28
CA GLY A 42 -5.81 6.09 7.22
C GLY A 42 -6.40 7.01 8.29
N LYS A 43 -5.69 8.08 8.64
CA LYS A 43 -6.17 9.13 9.55
C LYS A 43 -6.09 10.50 8.87
N LYS A 44 -7.08 11.37 9.13
CA LYS A 44 -7.11 12.77 8.67
C LYS A 44 -6.99 12.93 7.13
N GLY A 45 -7.94 12.37 6.38
CA GLY A 45 -7.99 12.52 4.91
C GLY A 45 -6.92 11.74 4.14
N LYS A 46 -6.14 10.89 4.83
CA LYS A 46 -5.21 9.95 4.21
C LYS A 46 -5.88 8.63 3.93
N GLY A 47 -5.47 8.00 2.83
CA GLY A 47 -5.93 6.66 2.49
C GLY A 47 -5.37 5.59 3.43
N PRO A 48 -5.81 4.32 3.31
CA PRO A 48 -5.25 3.23 4.08
C PRO A 48 -3.72 3.14 3.96
N ILE A 49 -3.03 2.75 5.03
CA ILE A 49 -1.57 2.63 5.04
C ILE A 49 -1.20 1.15 5.16
N VAL A 50 -0.31 0.69 4.30
CA VAL A 50 0.30 -0.64 4.38
C VAL A 50 1.79 -0.52 4.67
N THR A 51 2.30 -1.50 5.41
CA THR A 51 3.72 -1.64 5.68
C THR A 51 4.16 -2.97 5.10
N ASP A 52 5.19 -2.96 4.26
CA ASP A 52 5.79 -4.19 3.74
C ASP A 52 6.69 -4.86 4.79
N LYS A 53 7.24 -6.03 4.47
CA LYS A 53 8.19 -6.75 5.35
C LYS A 53 9.50 -5.99 5.58
N ALA A 54 9.87 -5.07 4.69
CA ALA A 54 11.07 -4.25 4.82
C ALA A 54 10.85 -3.00 5.70
N GLY A 55 9.63 -2.79 6.20
CA GLY A 55 9.28 -1.61 7.00
C GLY A 55 8.93 -0.38 6.17
N THR A 56 8.87 -0.50 4.85
CA THR A 56 8.45 0.58 3.94
C THR A 56 6.95 0.79 4.07
N ARG A 57 6.55 2.06 4.29
CA ARG A 57 5.14 2.44 4.43
C ARG A 57 4.62 3.04 3.14
N PHE A 58 3.48 2.53 2.69
CA PHE A 58 2.79 2.98 1.50
C PHE A 58 1.40 3.47 1.86
N GLU A 59 1.00 4.61 1.29
CA GLU A 59 -0.35 5.12 1.38
C GLU A 59 -1.13 4.66 0.15
N LEU A 60 -2.18 3.89 0.38
CA LEU A 60 -3.09 3.39 -0.63
C LEU A 60 -4.13 4.48 -0.92
N VAL A 61 -4.09 5.06 -2.10
CA VAL A 61 -4.98 6.13 -2.51
C VAL A 61 -5.95 5.54 -3.53
N SER A 62 -7.23 5.47 -3.17
CA SER A 62 -8.27 5.27 -4.18
C SER A 62 -8.49 6.61 -4.86
N SER A 63 -8.30 6.66 -6.19
CA SER A 63 -8.93 7.70 -6.99
C SER A 63 -10.45 7.52 -6.97
#